data_AF-A0A917B5G3-F1
#
_entry.id   AF-A0A917B5G3-F1
#
_cell.length_a   1.000
_cell.length_b   1.000
_cell.length_c   1.000
_cell.angle_alpha   90.00
_cell.angle_beta   90.00
_cell.angle_gamma   90.00
#
_symmetry.space_group_name_H-M   'P 1'
#
loop_
_entity.id
_entity.type
_entity.pdbx_description
1 polymer ?
#
loop_
_entity_poly.entity_id
_entity_poly.type
_entity_poly.pdbx_seq_one_letter_code
_entity_poly.pdbx_strand_id
1 'polypeptide(L)'
;MSELGSASSTGSVGSAASVGSLTVLVLNGPNLGRLGSREPDVYGSQDLVALTKQLGEAAPDGVSIEVRQTDDEGELIGWLHGAVDARTPVILNPAAFTHYSYGLRDAAAMVTKAGLPLIEVHISNPHARESFRHNSVISAVATGVIAGFGFDSYRLALDQIIRTIG
;
A
#
# COMPACT_ATOMS: atom_id res chain seq x y z
N MET A 1 32.95 30.38 56.59
CA MET A 1 32.15 29.14 56.74
C MET A 1 30.70 29.58 56.71
N SER A 2 29.88 29.27 55.72
CA SER A 2 29.88 28.21 54.72
C SER A 2 29.20 28.74 53.46
N GLU A 3 29.85 28.53 52.32
CA GLU A 3 29.19 28.53 51.01
C GLU A 3 28.13 27.42 50.97
N LEU A 4 27.05 27.64 50.21
CA LEU A 4 26.41 26.63 49.35
C LEU A 4 25.40 27.36 48.47
N GLY A 5 25.82 27.63 47.23
CA GLY A 5 24.91 28.01 46.15
C GLY A 5 24.17 26.80 45.58
N SER A 6 23.05 27.04 44.92
CA SER A 6 22.59 26.18 43.83
C SER A 6 21.69 26.97 42.89
N ALA A 7 22.31 27.43 41.79
CA ALA A 7 21.60 27.90 40.62
C ALA A 7 21.45 26.74 39.62
N SER A 8 20.21 26.55 39.19
CA SER A 8 19.69 26.16 37.87
C SER A 8 20.50 25.33 36.85
N SER A 9 19.71 24.56 36.08
CA SER A 9 19.99 23.88 34.80
C SER A 9 20.74 22.54 34.98
N THR A 10 20.40 21.41 34.38
CA THR A 10 19.83 21.00 33.09
C THR A 10 19.37 19.52 33.28
N GLY A 11 18.53 18.89 32.48
CA GLY A 11 17.92 19.23 31.22
C GLY A 11 16.60 18.46 31.07
N SER A 12 15.66 19.05 30.36
CA SER A 12 14.58 18.28 29.79
C SER A 12 15.23 17.32 28.79
N VAL A 13 15.04 16.02 29.01
CA VAL A 13 15.23 15.04 27.94
C VAL A 13 14.26 15.48 26.86
N GLY A 14 14.79 16.05 25.78
CA GLY A 14 14.00 16.39 24.61
C GLY A 14 13.25 15.13 24.20
N SER A 15 11.93 15.15 24.35
CA SER A 15 11.06 14.20 23.68
C SER A 15 11.44 14.27 22.21
N ALA A 16 12.09 13.22 21.71
CA ALA A 16 12.28 13.06 20.28
C ALA A 16 10.90 13.28 19.67
N ALA A 17 10.76 14.32 18.85
CA ALA A 17 9.59 14.49 18.03
C ALA A 17 9.40 13.13 17.33
N SER A 18 8.25 12.50 17.50
CA SER A 18 7.94 11.28 16.77
C SER A 18 8.15 11.62 15.30
N VAL A 19 9.19 11.09 14.69
CA VAL A 19 9.34 11.12 13.24
C VAL A 19 8.00 10.58 12.73
N GLY A 20 7.25 11.41 12.01
CA GLY A 20 5.91 11.02 11.55
C GLY A 20 6.06 9.69 10.82
N SER A 21 5.54 8.62 11.41
CA SER A 21 5.64 7.29 10.82
C SER A 21 4.90 7.35 9.49
N LEU A 22 5.62 7.11 8.40
CA LEU A 22 5.05 7.07 7.07
C LEU A 22 4.21 5.78 6.97
N THR A 23 2.91 5.91 6.72
CA THR A 23 2.06 4.75 6.44
C THR A 23 1.98 4.51 4.93
N VAL A 24 2.09 3.27 4.48
CA VAL A 24 1.75 2.84 3.11
C VAL A 24 0.51 1.96 3.17
N LEU A 25 -0.52 2.34 2.42
CA LEU A 25 -1.78 1.62 2.37
C LEU A 25 -1.79 0.63 1.19
N VAL A 26 -2.00 -0.64 1.47
CA VAL A 26 -2.03 -1.73 0.49
C VAL A 26 -3.47 -2.22 0.34
N LEU A 27 -4.08 -1.87 -0.79
CA LEU A 27 -5.50 -2.10 -1.05
C LEU A 27 -5.69 -3.21 -2.06
N ASN A 28 -6.52 -4.18 -1.69
CA ASN A 28 -6.78 -5.38 -2.48
C ASN A 28 -8.27 -5.48 -2.83
N GLY A 29 -8.56 -5.61 -4.12
CA GLY A 29 -9.89 -5.79 -4.65
C GLY A 29 -10.42 -7.23 -4.50
N PRO A 30 -11.46 -7.57 -5.29
CA PRO A 30 -12.29 -8.73 -5.02
C PRO A 30 -11.57 -10.06 -5.21
N ASN A 31 -11.98 -11.04 -4.43
CA ASN A 31 -11.49 -12.43 -4.39
C ASN A 31 -10.06 -12.61 -3.85
N LEU A 32 -9.30 -11.53 -3.59
CA LEU A 32 -7.92 -11.67 -3.08
C LEU A 32 -7.88 -12.18 -1.63
N GLY A 33 -8.95 -12.00 -0.85
CA GLY A 33 -9.11 -12.65 0.46
C GLY A 33 -9.25 -14.17 0.41
N ARG A 34 -9.29 -14.76 -0.78
CA ARG A 34 -9.43 -16.22 -1.00
C ARG A 34 -8.18 -16.89 -1.55
N LEU A 35 -7.06 -16.15 -1.74
CA LEU A 35 -5.83 -16.65 -2.37
C LEU A 35 -5.29 -17.95 -1.76
N GLY A 36 -5.42 -18.15 -0.44
CA GLY A 36 -4.98 -19.38 0.26
C GLY A 36 -6.05 -20.48 0.43
N SER A 37 -7.30 -20.23 0.04
CA SER A 37 -8.43 -21.16 0.26
C SER A 37 -8.75 -22.07 -0.93
N ARG A 38 -8.08 -21.87 -2.06
CA ARG A 38 -8.22 -22.72 -3.26
C ARG A 38 -6.97 -23.58 -3.37
N GLU A 39 -7.09 -24.86 -3.01
CA GLU A 39 -6.06 -25.89 -3.14
C GLU A 39 -4.69 -25.53 -2.51
N PRO A 40 -4.54 -25.70 -1.17
CA PRO A 40 -3.32 -25.37 -0.43
C PRO A 40 -2.05 -26.01 -0.99
N ASP A 41 -2.19 -27.21 -1.57
CA ASP A 41 -1.09 -28.01 -2.12
C ASP A 41 -0.54 -27.47 -3.45
N VAL A 42 -1.28 -26.59 -4.14
CA VAL A 42 -0.93 -26.05 -5.46
C VAL A 42 -0.47 -24.59 -5.39
N TYR A 43 -1.08 -23.78 -4.52
CA TYR A 43 -0.84 -22.32 -4.47
C TYR A 43 0.10 -21.88 -3.34
N GLY A 44 0.52 -22.79 -2.46
CA GLY A 44 1.32 -22.47 -1.29
C GLY A 44 0.55 -21.61 -0.27
N SER A 45 1.18 -21.31 0.87
CA SER A 45 0.59 -20.53 1.96
C SER A 45 0.48 -19.03 1.67
N GLN A 46 0.41 -18.62 0.40
CA GLN A 46 0.41 -17.22 -0.01
C GLN A 46 -0.99 -16.63 0.10
N ASP A 47 -1.33 -16.17 1.30
CA ASP A 47 -2.56 -15.45 1.62
C ASP A 47 -2.27 -13.99 2.04
N LEU A 48 -3.30 -13.25 2.44
CA LEU A 48 -3.14 -11.86 2.90
C LEU A 48 -2.28 -11.76 4.19
N VAL A 49 -2.22 -12.81 5.01
CA VAL A 49 -1.37 -12.85 6.21
C VAL A 49 0.09 -12.94 5.78
N ALA A 50 0.41 -13.81 4.83
CA ALA A 50 1.74 -13.92 4.24
C ALA A 50 2.16 -12.61 3.55
N LEU A 51 1.26 -11.97 2.81
CA LEU A 51 1.52 -10.65 2.19
C LEU A 51 1.84 -9.58 3.25
N THR A 52 1.01 -9.50 4.31
CA THR A 52 1.19 -8.54 5.40
C THR A 52 2.54 -8.73 6.08
N LYS A 53 2.89 -9.99 6.38
CA LYS A 53 4.20 -10.33 6.95
C LYS A 53 5.34 -9.94 6.02
N GLN A 54 5.27 -10.32 4.74
CA GLN A 54 6.33 -10.05 3.76
C GLN A 54 6.59 -8.54 3.61
N LEU A 55 5.54 -7.73 3.53
CA LEU A 55 5.69 -6.27 3.41
C LEU A 55 6.14 -5.63 4.73
N GLY A 56 5.66 -6.13 5.87
CA GLY A 56 6.12 -5.66 7.18
C GLY A 56 7.61 -5.92 7.42
N GLU A 57 8.13 -7.08 6.98
CA GLU A 57 9.56 -7.41 7.06
C GLU A 57 10.41 -6.60 6.06
N ALA A 58 9.83 -6.19 4.92
CA ALA A 58 10.52 -5.40 3.90
C ALA A 58 10.47 -3.88 4.17
N ALA A 59 9.56 -3.41 5.03
CA ALA A 59 9.41 -2.00 5.33
C ALA A 59 10.61 -1.48 6.16
N PRO A 60 11.20 -0.33 5.81
CA PRO A 60 12.26 0.26 6.61
C PRO A 60 11.73 0.84 7.93
N ASP A 61 12.63 1.13 8.86
CA ASP A 61 12.29 1.74 10.15
C ASP A 61 11.50 3.05 9.95
N GLY A 62 10.42 3.20 10.72
CA GLY A 62 9.54 4.37 10.62
C GLY A 62 8.50 4.29 9.49
N VAL A 63 8.43 3.18 8.76
CA VAL A 63 7.36 2.90 7.79
C VAL A 63 6.40 1.85 8.34
N SER A 64 5.12 2.18 8.35
CA SER A 64 4.03 1.26 8.70
C SER A 64 3.31 0.79 7.43
N ILE A 65 3.01 -0.51 7.36
CA ILE A 65 2.22 -1.08 6.26
C ILE A 65 0.83 -1.42 6.76
N GLU A 66 -0.19 -0.92 6.08
CA GLU A 66 -1.57 -1.28 6.35
C GLU A 66 -2.15 -2.05 5.16
N VAL A 67 -2.50 -3.31 5.36
CA VAL A 67 -3.08 -4.15 4.31
C VAL A 67 -4.58 -4.30 4.52
N ARG A 68 -5.37 -3.95 3.50
CA ARG A 68 -6.83 -4.12 3.48
C ARG A 68 -7.28 -4.88 2.23
N GLN A 69 -8.40 -5.59 2.34
CA GLN A 69 -9.04 -6.28 1.23
C GLN A 69 -10.55 -6.18 1.35
N THR A 70 -11.22 -5.95 0.22
CA THR A 70 -12.68 -6.00 0.13
C THR A 70 -13.13 -6.56 -1.21
N ASP A 71 -14.31 -7.16 -1.21
CA ASP A 71 -15.04 -7.56 -2.41
C ASP A 71 -16.02 -6.46 -2.89
N ASP A 72 -16.19 -5.38 -2.12
CA ASP A 72 -17.08 -4.27 -2.40
C ASP A 72 -16.35 -3.09 -3.08
N GLU A 73 -16.86 -2.68 -4.24
CA GLU A 73 -16.27 -1.58 -5.02
C GLU A 73 -16.36 -0.23 -4.27
N GLY A 74 -17.48 0.04 -3.61
CA GLY A 74 -17.72 1.28 -2.88
C GLY A 74 -16.83 1.42 -1.65
N GLU A 75 -16.58 0.32 -0.94
CA GLU A 75 -15.65 0.29 0.18
C GLU A 75 -14.21 0.57 -0.28
N LEU A 76 -13.77 -0.05 -1.38
CA LEU A 76 -12.44 0.19 -1.94
C LEU A 76 -12.26 1.65 -2.39
N ILE A 77 -13.29 2.23 -3.01
CA ILE A 77 -13.36 3.66 -3.34
C ILE A 77 -13.25 4.52 -2.06
N GLY A 78 -14.00 4.17 -1.01
CA GLY A 78 -13.96 4.86 0.27
C GLY A 78 -12.56 4.86 0.90
N TRP A 79 -11.84 3.76 0.81
CA TRP A 79 -10.44 3.70 1.28
C TRP A 79 -9.50 4.58 0.47
N LEU A 80 -9.69 4.71 -0.85
CA LEU A 80 -8.90 5.65 -1.65
C LEU A 80 -9.19 7.10 -1.27
N HIS A 81 -10.45 7.47 -0.98
CA HIS A 81 -10.77 8.80 -0.46
C HIS A 81 -10.07 9.05 0.88
N GLY A 82 -10.14 8.08 1.82
CA GLY A 82 -9.44 8.16 3.08
C GLY A 82 -7.92 8.31 2.93
N ALA A 83 -7.32 7.64 1.93
CA ALA A 83 -5.90 7.80 1.62
C ALA A 83 -5.55 9.21 1.13
N VAL A 84 -6.42 9.84 0.34
CA VAL A 84 -6.26 11.24 -0.08
C VAL A 84 -6.28 12.16 1.14
N ASP A 85 -7.31 12.03 1.99
CA ASP A 85 -7.50 12.87 3.17
C ASP A 85 -6.33 12.73 4.17
N ALA A 86 -5.84 11.50 4.35
CA ALA A 86 -4.74 11.17 5.24
C ALA A 86 -3.35 11.33 4.59
N ARG A 87 -3.25 11.84 3.36
CA ARG A 87 -1.97 12.01 2.63
C ARG A 87 -1.14 10.72 2.53
N THR A 88 -1.81 9.58 2.37
CA THR A 88 -1.20 8.25 2.46
C THR A 88 -0.93 7.67 1.06
N PRO A 89 0.32 7.27 0.73
CA PRO A 89 0.62 6.58 -0.52
C PRO A 89 -0.03 5.19 -0.61
N VAL A 90 -0.31 4.73 -1.83
CA VAL A 90 -1.13 3.53 -2.07
C VAL A 90 -0.43 2.50 -2.96
N ILE A 91 -0.46 1.24 -2.55
CA ILE A 91 -0.27 0.09 -3.43
C ILE A 91 -1.66 -0.50 -3.69
N LEU A 92 -2.10 -0.55 -4.94
CA LEU A 92 -3.44 -1.00 -5.29
C LEU A 92 -3.37 -2.23 -6.19
N ASN A 93 -3.90 -3.36 -5.73
CA ASN A 93 -4.27 -4.47 -6.60
C ASN A 93 -5.80 -4.48 -6.77
N PRO A 94 -6.35 -3.91 -7.86
CA PRO A 94 -7.80 -3.83 -8.03
C PRO A 94 -8.46 -5.17 -8.35
N ALA A 95 -7.68 -6.25 -8.56
CA ALA A 95 -8.15 -7.54 -9.04
C ALA A 95 -9.10 -7.39 -10.23
N ALA A 96 -10.31 -7.96 -10.18
CA ALA A 96 -11.26 -7.87 -11.29
C ALA A 96 -11.69 -6.43 -11.63
N PHE A 97 -11.75 -5.53 -10.65
CA PHE A 97 -12.18 -4.14 -10.85
C PHE A 97 -11.27 -3.38 -11.82
N THR A 98 -10.01 -3.81 -11.97
CA THR A 98 -9.06 -3.18 -12.89
C THR A 98 -9.59 -3.16 -14.34
N HIS A 99 -10.45 -4.10 -14.72
CA HIS A 99 -10.88 -4.27 -16.10
C HIS A 99 -12.15 -3.49 -16.46
N TYR A 100 -12.86 -2.90 -15.50
CA TYR A 100 -14.17 -2.28 -15.79
C TYR A 100 -14.59 -1.14 -14.86
N SER A 101 -13.98 -0.98 -13.69
CA SER A 101 -14.45 -0.01 -12.69
C SER A 101 -13.95 1.40 -12.98
N TYR A 102 -14.76 2.17 -13.71
CA TYR A 102 -14.50 3.60 -13.90
C TYR A 102 -14.68 4.41 -12.60
N GLY A 103 -15.54 3.97 -11.69
CA GLY A 103 -15.66 4.59 -10.36
C GLY A 103 -14.37 4.49 -9.55
N LEU A 104 -13.77 3.29 -9.50
CA LEU A 104 -12.48 3.08 -8.83
C LEU A 104 -11.34 3.80 -9.53
N ARG A 105 -11.34 3.86 -10.87
CA ARG A 105 -10.40 4.67 -11.64
C ARG A 105 -10.44 6.13 -11.19
N ASP A 106 -11.63 6.72 -11.10
CA ASP A 106 -11.74 8.13 -10.79
C ASP A 106 -11.30 8.42 -9.34
N ALA A 107 -11.58 7.53 -8.39
CA ALA A 107 -11.05 7.60 -7.04
C ALA A 107 -9.51 7.45 -7.00
N ALA A 108 -8.94 6.50 -7.76
CA ALA A 108 -7.49 6.32 -7.86
C ALA A 108 -6.80 7.56 -8.46
N ALA A 109 -7.44 8.22 -9.42
CA ALA A 109 -6.93 9.47 -9.98
C ALA A 109 -6.90 10.62 -8.96
N MET A 110 -7.76 10.62 -7.93
CA MET A 110 -7.69 11.61 -6.86
C MET A 110 -6.42 11.47 -6.04
N VAL A 111 -5.98 10.23 -5.78
CA VAL A 111 -4.71 9.95 -5.07
C VAL A 111 -3.53 10.58 -5.82
N THR A 112 -3.40 10.28 -7.12
CA THR A 112 -2.28 10.80 -7.92
C THR A 112 -2.37 12.30 -8.16
N LYS A 113 -3.57 12.89 -8.32
CA LYS A 113 -3.77 14.34 -8.39
C LYS A 113 -3.45 15.08 -7.10
N ALA A 114 -3.59 14.43 -5.95
CA ALA A 114 -3.12 14.96 -4.68
C ALA A 114 -1.58 14.94 -4.58
N GLY A 115 -0.85 14.43 -5.58
CA GLY A 115 0.61 14.30 -5.54
C GLY A 115 1.08 13.15 -4.66
N LEU A 116 0.24 12.15 -4.42
CA LEU A 116 0.60 10.93 -3.70
C LEU A 116 0.89 9.81 -4.71
N PRO A 117 1.91 8.96 -4.49
CA PRO A 117 2.15 7.82 -5.36
C PRO A 117 1.05 6.76 -5.17
N LEU A 118 0.55 6.24 -6.29
CA LEU A 118 -0.32 5.06 -6.35
C LEU A 118 0.27 4.08 -7.36
N ILE A 119 0.76 2.92 -6.90
CA ILE A 119 1.28 1.89 -7.80
C ILE A 119 0.23 0.78 -7.94
N GLU A 120 -0.17 0.53 -9.18
CA GLU A 120 -1.03 -0.61 -9.52
C GLU A 120 -0.20 -1.90 -9.53
N VAL A 121 -0.71 -2.94 -8.87
CA VAL A 121 -0.05 -4.24 -8.74
C VAL A 121 -0.95 -5.36 -9.25
N HIS A 122 -0.36 -6.26 -10.02
CA HIS A 122 -0.96 -7.55 -10.38
C HIS A 122 -0.05 -8.70 -9.99
N ILE A 123 -0.61 -9.70 -9.29
CA ILE A 123 0.11 -10.94 -8.93
C ILE A 123 0.51 -11.70 -10.20
N SER A 124 -0.45 -11.94 -11.09
CA SER A 124 -0.23 -12.56 -12.41
C SER A 124 0.09 -11.51 -13.47
N ASN A 125 0.67 -11.92 -14.60
CA ASN A 125 0.77 -11.06 -15.78
C ASN A 125 -0.60 -11.01 -16.50
N PRO A 126 -1.36 -9.89 -16.45
CA PRO A 126 -2.67 -9.81 -17.09
C PRO A 126 -2.58 -9.92 -18.63
N HIS A 127 -1.48 -9.50 -19.25
CA HIS A 127 -1.29 -9.54 -20.71
C HIS A 127 -1.05 -10.95 -21.26
N ALA A 128 -0.71 -11.91 -20.41
CA ALA A 128 -0.59 -13.33 -20.79
C ALA A 128 -1.92 -14.09 -20.66
N ARG A 129 -2.99 -13.41 -20.25
CA ARG A 129 -4.30 -14.01 -19.96
C ARG A 129 -5.34 -13.67 -21.02
N GLU A 130 -6.63 -13.86 -20.72
CA GLU A 130 -7.74 -13.56 -21.62
C GLU A 130 -7.73 -12.08 -22.04
N SER A 131 -8.18 -11.78 -23.26
CA SER A 131 -8.10 -10.42 -23.85
C SER A 131 -8.80 -9.34 -23.01
N PHE A 132 -9.89 -9.68 -22.32
CA PHE A 132 -10.56 -8.74 -21.43
C PHE A 132 -9.70 -8.33 -20.23
N ARG A 133 -8.62 -9.06 -19.93
CA ARG A 133 -7.68 -8.72 -18.86
C ARG A 133 -6.54 -7.82 -19.31
N HIS A 134 -6.33 -7.67 -20.62
CA HIS A 134 -5.20 -6.91 -21.15
C HIS A 134 -5.32 -5.41 -20.88
N ASN A 135 -6.57 -4.94 -20.68
CA ASN A 135 -6.86 -3.54 -20.42
C ASN A 135 -7.15 -3.33 -18.94
N SER A 136 -6.45 -2.37 -18.35
CA SER A 136 -6.73 -1.82 -17.04
C SER A 136 -7.21 -0.38 -17.19
N VAL A 137 -8.37 -0.06 -16.60
CA VAL A 137 -8.86 1.32 -16.51
C VAL A 137 -8.10 2.13 -15.47
N ILE A 138 -7.36 1.46 -14.58
CA ILE A 138 -6.56 2.06 -13.50
C ILE A 138 -5.17 2.47 -13.97
N SER A 139 -4.56 1.70 -14.88
CA SER A 139 -3.16 1.90 -15.31
C SER A 139 -2.89 3.29 -15.87
N ALA A 140 -3.89 3.90 -16.51
CA ALA A 140 -3.78 5.26 -17.07
C ALA A 140 -3.72 6.37 -16.02
N VAL A 141 -4.11 6.10 -14.77
CA VAL A 141 -4.15 7.09 -13.68
C VAL A 141 -3.21 6.75 -12.52
N ALA A 142 -2.65 5.54 -12.50
CA ALA A 142 -1.62 5.13 -11.55
C ALA A 142 -0.28 5.83 -11.85
N THR A 143 0.56 5.96 -10.82
CA THR A 143 1.95 6.44 -10.95
C THR A 143 2.82 5.44 -11.72
N GLY A 144 2.52 4.15 -11.58
CA GLY A 144 3.19 3.06 -12.29
C GLY A 144 2.43 1.74 -12.12
N VAL A 145 2.82 0.74 -12.90
CA VAL A 145 2.19 -0.59 -12.90
C VAL A 145 3.27 -1.66 -12.77
N ILE A 146 3.06 -2.62 -11.87
CA ILE A 146 3.93 -3.79 -11.69
C ILE A 146 3.08 -5.05 -11.78
N ALA A 147 3.43 -5.97 -12.68
CA ALA A 147 2.62 -7.15 -12.96
C ALA A 147 3.45 -8.40 -13.22
N GLY A 148 2.98 -9.55 -12.72
CA GLY A 148 3.51 -10.86 -13.09
C GLY A 148 4.61 -11.44 -12.22
N PHE A 149 4.95 -10.80 -11.10
CA PHE A 149 6.00 -11.27 -10.17
C PHE A 149 5.44 -11.88 -8.88
N GLY A 150 4.17 -12.30 -8.88
CA GLY A 150 3.53 -12.85 -7.69
C GLY A 150 3.40 -11.80 -6.58
N PHE A 151 3.63 -12.21 -5.34
CA PHE A 151 3.66 -11.29 -4.20
C PHE A 151 4.85 -10.32 -4.25
N ASP A 152 5.92 -10.67 -4.98
CA ASP A 152 7.06 -9.78 -5.13
C ASP A 152 6.70 -8.51 -5.91
N SER A 153 5.62 -8.51 -6.70
CA SER A 153 5.05 -7.30 -7.29
C SER A 153 4.70 -6.24 -6.24
N TYR A 154 4.21 -6.65 -5.05
CA TYR A 154 3.91 -5.71 -3.95
C TYR A 154 5.17 -5.19 -3.29
N ARG A 155 6.18 -6.05 -3.10
CA ARG A 155 7.48 -5.64 -2.53
C ARG A 155 8.17 -4.62 -3.44
N LEU A 156 8.17 -4.86 -4.75
CA LEU A 156 8.71 -3.92 -5.74
C LEU A 156 7.94 -2.58 -5.74
N ALA A 157 6.61 -2.61 -5.55
CA ALA A 157 5.81 -1.41 -5.43
C ALA A 157 6.14 -0.62 -4.15
N LEU A 158 6.32 -1.31 -3.02
CA LEU A 158 6.75 -0.70 -1.76
C LEU A 158 8.12 -0.04 -1.93
N ASP A 159 9.10 -0.76 -2.45
CA ASP A 159 10.45 -0.23 -2.70
C ASP A 159 10.41 1.05 -3.54
N GLN A 160 9.57 1.08 -4.58
CA GLN A 160 9.43 2.24 -5.45
C GLN A 160 8.74 3.42 -4.74
N ILE A 161 7.71 3.16 -3.93
CA ILE A 161 7.04 4.18 -3.13
C ILE A 161 8.05 4.82 -2.17
N ILE A 162 8.81 4.01 -1.42
CA ILE A 162 9.82 4.50 -0.48
C ILE A 162 10.87 5.36 -1.19
N ARG A 163 11.38 4.94 -2.35
CA ARG A 163 12.32 5.73 -3.15
C ARG A 163 11.75 7.06 -3.67
N THR A 164 10.43 7.18 -3.78
CA THR A 164 9.77 8.36 -4.36
C THR A 164 9.51 9.43 -3.28
N ILE A 165 9.30 9.01 -2.04
CA ILE A 165 8.87 9.89 -0.92
C ILE A 165 9.94 10.07 0.16
N GLY A 166 10.93 9.19 0.23
CA GLY A 166 12.13 9.34 1.06
C GLY A 166 13.26 9.99 0.27
#